data_AF-A0A8W8L6D5-F1
#
_entry.id   AF-A0A8W8L6D5-F1
#
_cell.length_a   1.000
_cell.length_b   1.000
_cell.length_c   1.000
_cell.angle_alpha   90.00
_cell.angle_beta   90.00
_cell.angle_gamma   90.00
#
_symmetry.space_group_name_H-M   'P 1'
#
loop_
_entity.id
_entity.type
_entity.pdbx_description
1 polymer ?
#
loop_
_entity_poly.entity_id
_entity_poly.type
_entity_poly.pdbx_seq_one_letter_code
_entity_poly.pdbx_strand_id
1 'polypeptide(L)'
;MPRRGGSDNGSENQELVGTFETLRDEGEHFVHVKLWQKAIDSFTRAIEMSPEEKKCFVTRSKCWLQLGNAENALTDAEEALRLDKEYIPGLYQKAEAMYQLGDFETALVFFHRGHKLRPELQEFRLGIQKAQEAINNSIGKPDSVKLTAEGDLTYFYKQEEDEKAKVNHLYFVEVHTKIFKYTILLPYHFCKIYYIIIDI
;
A
#
# COMPACT_ATOMS: atom_id res chain seq x y z
N MET A 1 2.68 -40.12 69.24
CA MET A 1 3.01 -38.85 69.93
C MET A 1 4.19 -38.17 69.21
N PRO A 2 4.32 -36.82 69.27
CA PRO A 2 4.29 -35.95 68.07
C PRO A 2 5.61 -35.11 67.89
N ARG A 3 5.78 -34.10 67.00
CA ARG A 3 4.88 -33.02 66.52
C ARG A 3 5.39 -32.33 65.22
N ARG A 4 4.46 -31.75 64.42
CA ARG A 4 4.64 -30.65 63.41
C ARG A 4 5.46 -31.01 62.16
N GLY A 5 5.28 -30.42 60.98
CA GLY A 5 4.51 -29.25 60.50
C GLY A 5 5.08 -28.85 59.12
N GLY A 6 4.50 -27.95 58.33
CA GLY A 6 3.24 -27.25 58.49
C GLY A 6 2.64 -26.89 57.13
N SER A 7 1.50 -26.19 57.14
CA SER A 7 0.96 -25.51 55.97
C SER A 7 1.91 -24.41 55.52
N ASP A 8 2.29 -24.40 54.25
CA ASP A 8 2.66 -23.16 53.58
C ASP A 8 1.75 -22.97 52.36
N ASN A 9 0.81 -22.05 52.50
CA ASN A 9 -0.08 -21.64 51.42
C ASN A 9 0.73 -20.70 50.50
N GLY A 10 1.59 -21.29 49.68
CA GLY A 10 2.08 -20.65 48.46
C GLY A 10 0.88 -20.42 47.54
N SER A 11 0.28 -19.23 47.65
CA SER A 11 -0.78 -18.77 46.76
C SER A 11 -0.16 -18.50 45.39
N GLU A 12 -0.07 -19.56 44.58
CA GLU A 12 0.15 -19.41 43.15
C GLU A 12 -0.99 -18.54 42.61
N ASN A 13 -0.65 -17.30 42.22
CA ASN A 13 -1.43 -16.53 41.27
C ASN A 13 -1.35 -17.27 39.93
N GLN A 14 -2.11 -18.38 39.85
CA GLN A 14 -2.38 -19.07 38.62
C GLN A 14 -3.32 -18.17 37.84
N GLU A 15 -2.74 -17.18 37.14
CA GLU A 15 -3.42 -16.50 36.05
C GLU A 15 -4.02 -17.60 35.19
N LEU A 16 -5.35 -17.67 35.18
CA LEU A 16 -6.06 -18.57 34.30
C LEU A 16 -5.72 -18.09 32.88
N VAL A 17 -4.73 -18.75 32.28
CA VAL A 17 -4.37 -18.57 30.87
C VAL A 17 -5.58 -19.07 30.11
N GLY A 18 -6.47 -18.12 29.79
CA GLY A 18 -7.67 -18.39 29.05
C GLY A 18 -7.31 -19.15 27.78
N THR A 19 -8.10 -20.17 27.46
CA THR A 19 -8.05 -20.77 26.13
C THR A 19 -8.20 -19.69 25.06
N PHE A 20 -7.66 -19.95 23.87
CA PHE A 20 -7.83 -19.07 22.71
C PHE A 20 -9.30 -18.65 22.51
N GLU A 21 -10.24 -19.60 22.63
CA GLU A 21 -11.68 -19.36 22.50
C GLU A 21 -12.19 -18.37 23.56
N THR A 22 -11.86 -18.58 24.83
CA THR A 22 -12.24 -17.66 25.91
C THR A 22 -11.68 -16.25 25.72
N LEU A 23 -10.43 -16.10 25.27
CA LEU A 23 -9.82 -14.78 25.02
C LEU A 23 -10.44 -14.07 23.80
N ARG A 24 -10.78 -14.82 22.75
CA ARG A 24 -11.51 -14.30 21.58
C ARG A 24 -12.90 -13.82 22.00
N ASP A 25 -13.62 -14.62 22.79
CA ASP A 25 -15.00 -14.34 23.19
C ASP A 25 -15.07 -13.19 24.22
N GLU A 26 -14.08 -13.07 25.12
CA GLU A 26 -13.84 -11.88 25.95
C GLU A 26 -13.57 -10.63 25.09
N GLY A 27 -12.71 -10.75 24.06
CA GLY A 27 -12.44 -9.66 23.12
C GLY A 27 -13.69 -9.20 22.38
N GLU A 28 -14.52 -10.12 21.90
CA GLU A 28 -15.81 -9.82 21.27
C GLU A 28 -16.79 -9.17 22.27
N HIS A 29 -16.85 -9.63 23.52
CA HIS A 29 -17.64 -8.96 24.55
C HIS A 29 -17.18 -7.51 24.78
N PHE A 30 -15.87 -7.26 24.88
CA PHE A 30 -15.33 -5.91 25.03
C PHE A 30 -15.59 -5.01 23.81
N VAL A 31 -15.62 -5.57 22.59
CA VAL A 31 -16.10 -4.86 21.37
C VAL A 31 -17.56 -4.45 21.51
N HIS A 32 -18.43 -5.35 21.99
CA HIS A 32 -19.85 -5.04 22.18
C HIS A 32 -20.09 -3.93 23.22
N VAL A 33 -19.35 -3.93 24.32
CA VAL A 33 -19.41 -2.85 25.33
C VAL A 33 -18.53 -1.62 25.00
N LYS A 34 -17.94 -1.56 23.81
CA LYS A 34 -17.07 -0.46 23.31
C LYS A 34 -15.83 -0.17 24.18
N LEU A 35 -15.34 -1.17 24.91
CA LEU A 35 -14.10 -1.08 25.69
C LEU A 35 -12.91 -1.47 24.82
N TRP A 36 -12.60 -0.64 23.83
CA TRP A 36 -11.66 -0.95 22.73
C TRP A 36 -10.28 -1.40 23.21
N GLN A 37 -9.71 -0.76 24.25
CA GLN A 37 -8.40 -1.15 24.77
C GLN A 37 -8.44 -2.58 25.36
N LYS A 38 -9.43 -2.91 26.17
CA LYS A 38 -9.57 -4.27 26.73
C LYS A 38 -9.80 -5.33 25.65
N ALA A 39 -10.52 -4.98 24.59
CA ALA A 39 -10.68 -5.83 23.43
C ALA A 39 -9.32 -6.08 22.74
N ILE A 40 -8.52 -5.03 22.53
CA ILE A 40 -7.15 -5.14 21.98
C ILE A 40 -6.27 -6.04 22.84
N ASP A 41 -6.30 -5.87 24.17
CA ASP A 41 -5.49 -6.67 25.09
C ASP A 41 -5.88 -8.16 25.01
N SER A 42 -7.19 -8.45 24.98
CA SER A 42 -7.73 -9.82 24.85
C SER A 42 -7.39 -10.45 23.49
N PHE A 43 -7.57 -9.71 22.39
CA PHE A 43 -7.21 -10.20 21.04
C PHE A 43 -5.70 -10.35 20.86
N THR A 44 -4.87 -9.56 21.55
CA THR A 44 -3.41 -9.71 21.49
C THR A 44 -2.98 -11.04 22.10
N ARG A 45 -3.48 -11.37 23.29
CA ARG A 45 -3.27 -12.68 23.93
C ARG A 45 -3.83 -13.83 23.08
N ALA A 46 -4.99 -13.65 22.43
CA ALA A 46 -5.56 -14.65 21.52
C ALA A 46 -4.67 -14.88 20.27
N ILE A 47 -4.10 -13.81 19.69
CA ILE A 47 -3.20 -13.88 18.53
C ILE A 47 -1.88 -14.56 18.90
N GLU A 48 -1.34 -14.31 20.10
CA GLU A 48 -0.15 -15.00 20.62
C GLU A 48 -0.36 -16.52 20.74
N MET A 49 -1.58 -16.96 21.09
CA MET A 49 -1.94 -18.38 21.16
C MET A 49 -2.28 -19.01 19.79
N SER A 50 -2.75 -18.23 18.82
CA SER A 50 -3.20 -18.73 17.52
C SER A 50 -3.00 -17.67 16.42
N PRO A 51 -1.77 -17.54 15.90
CA PRO A 51 -1.39 -16.49 14.94
C PRO A 51 -1.95 -16.70 13.52
N GLU A 52 -2.74 -17.76 13.30
CA GLU A 52 -3.40 -18.07 12.03
C GLU A 52 -4.87 -17.57 11.98
N GLU A 53 -5.42 -17.05 13.08
CA GLU A 53 -6.80 -16.53 13.10
C GLU A 53 -6.90 -15.10 12.57
N LYS A 54 -7.14 -14.97 11.26
CA LYS A 54 -7.43 -13.69 10.57
C LYS A 54 -8.60 -12.89 11.15
N LYS A 55 -9.59 -13.53 11.81
CA LYS A 55 -10.71 -12.82 12.48
C LYS A 55 -10.23 -11.99 13.67
N CYS A 56 -9.26 -12.48 14.45
CA CYS A 56 -8.72 -11.76 15.60
C CYS A 56 -7.99 -10.49 15.14
N PHE A 57 -7.12 -10.59 14.13
CA PHE A 57 -6.46 -9.44 13.51
C PHE A 57 -7.47 -8.40 12.99
N VAL A 58 -8.46 -8.80 12.19
CA VAL A 58 -9.49 -7.87 11.68
C VAL A 58 -10.28 -7.19 12.81
N THR A 59 -10.58 -7.91 13.90
CA THR A 59 -11.36 -7.34 15.00
C THR A 59 -10.51 -6.40 15.85
N ARG A 60 -9.22 -6.73 16.06
CA ARG A 60 -8.25 -5.84 16.72
C ARG A 60 -7.96 -4.59 15.89
N SER A 61 -7.80 -4.73 14.56
CA SER A 61 -7.71 -3.62 13.60
C SER A 61 -8.89 -2.65 13.73
N LYS A 62 -10.12 -3.17 13.75
CA LYS A 62 -11.32 -2.36 13.98
C LYS A 62 -11.26 -1.60 15.31
N CYS A 63 -10.81 -2.23 16.40
CA CYS A 63 -10.63 -1.55 17.69
C CYS A 63 -9.60 -0.43 17.63
N TRP A 64 -8.47 -0.64 16.94
CA TRP A 64 -7.45 0.39 16.72
C TRP A 64 -8.01 1.61 15.97
N LEU A 65 -8.82 1.42 14.94
CA LEU A 65 -9.53 2.50 14.24
C LEU A 65 -10.50 3.26 15.16
N GLN A 66 -11.17 2.59 16.10
CA GLN A 66 -12.03 3.27 17.08
C GLN A 66 -11.24 4.08 18.12
N LEU A 67 -9.95 3.81 18.29
CA LEU A 67 -9.02 4.59 19.10
C LEU A 67 -8.23 5.63 18.27
N GLY A 68 -8.49 5.74 16.97
CA GLY A 68 -7.78 6.66 16.06
C GLY A 68 -6.36 6.23 15.70
N ASN A 69 -5.95 5.00 16.01
CA ASN A 69 -4.63 4.47 15.67
C ASN A 69 -4.70 3.69 14.35
N ALA A 70 -4.66 4.41 13.23
CA ALA A 70 -4.78 3.81 11.90
C ALA A 70 -3.52 3.02 11.47
N GLU A 71 -2.35 3.30 12.03
CA GLU A 71 -1.09 2.57 11.73
C GLU A 71 -1.12 1.13 12.25
N ASN A 72 -1.51 0.94 13.52
CA ASN A 72 -1.69 -0.41 14.09
C ASN A 72 -2.85 -1.14 13.42
N ALA A 73 -3.92 -0.41 13.06
CA ALA A 73 -5.04 -0.99 12.32
C ALA A 73 -4.64 -1.50 10.93
N LEU A 74 -3.81 -0.75 10.21
CA LEU A 74 -3.27 -1.15 8.91
C LEU A 74 -2.42 -2.42 9.06
N THR A 75 -1.50 -2.45 10.03
CA THR A 75 -0.62 -3.60 10.31
C THR A 75 -1.44 -4.88 10.55
N ASP A 76 -2.47 -4.81 11.41
CA ASP A 76 -3.36 -5.94 11.66
C ASP A 76 -4.15 -6.37 10.41
N ALA A 77 -4.64 -5.42 9.61
CA ALA A 77 -5.36 -5.73 8.38
C ALA A 77 -4.45 -6.35 7.31
N GLU A 78 -3.16 -5.99 7.28
CA GLU A 78 -2.15 -6.60 6.41
C GLU A 78 -1.82 -8.03 6.82
N GLU A 79 -1.68 -8.31 8.11
CA GLU A 79 -1.50 -9.69 8.60
C GLU A 79 -2.71 -10.58 8.29
N ALA A 80 -3.94 -10.07 8.47
CA ALA A 80 -5.15 -10.78 8.05
C ALA A 80 -5.16 -11.12 6.55
N LEU A 81 -4.65 -10.21 5.71
CA LEU A 81 -4.53 -10.39 4.25
C LEU A 81 -3.30 -11.20 3.82
N ARG A 82 -2.28 -11.32 4.68
CA ARG A 82 -1.15 -12.23 4.49
C ARG A 82 -1.61 -13.68 4.66
N LEU A 83 -2.48 -13.94 5.64
CA LEU A 83 -3.11 -15.24 5.89
C LEU A 83 -4.13 -15.60 4.80
N ASP A 84 -4.98 -14.65 4.38
CA ASP A 84 -5.93 -14.84 3.29
C ASP A 84 -6.10 -13.56 2.47
N LYS A 85 -5.50 -13.58 1.27
CA LYS A 85 -5.43 -12.43 0.35
C LYS A 85 -6.79 -11.93 -0.13
N GLU A 86 -7.85 -12.73 -0.02
CA GLU A 86 -9.21 -12.38 -0.47
C GLU A 86 -10.20 -12.27 0.70
N TYR A 87 -9.70 -12.23 1.95
CA TYR A 87 -10.53 -12.09 3.13
C TYR A 87 -11.25 -10.74 3.14
N ILE A 88 -12.54 -10.77 2.83
CA ILE A 88 -13.38 -9.57 2.64
C ILE A 88 -13.32 -8.60 3.82
N PRO A 89 -13.40 -9.03 5.10
CA PRO A 89 -13.26 -8.13 6.23
C PRO A 89 -11.85 -7.51 6.34
N GLY A 90 -10.80 -8.25 5.96
CA GLY A 90 -9.42 -7.73 5.92
C GLY A 90 -9.23 -6.67 4.84
N LEU A 91 -9.81 -6.87 3.65
CA LEU A 91 -9.82 -5.86 2.57
C LEU A 91 -10.51 -4.58 3.03
N TYR A 92 -11.64 -4.70 3.75
CA TYR A 92 -12.36 -3.55 4.28
C TYR A 92 -11.56 -2.81 5.36
N GLN A 93 -11.02 -3.51 6.36
CA GLN A 93 -10.23 -2.84 7.42
C GLN A 93 -8.97 -2.19 6.85
N LYS A 94 -8.28 -2.80 5.88
CA LYS A 94 -7.12 -2.18 5.22
C LYS A 94 -7.52 -0.90 4.47
N ALA A 95 -8.65 -0.91 3.76
CA ALA A 95 -9.13 0.28 3.07
C ALA A 95 -9.53 1.40 4.04
N GLU A 96 -10.23 1.09 5.14
CA GLU A 96 -10.62 2.07 6.16
C GLU A 96 -9.39 2.63 6.91
N ALA A 97 -8.38 1.80 7.18
CA ALA A 97 -7.12 2.24 7.79
C ALA A 97 -6.33 3.19 6.87
N MET A 98 -6.15 2.84 5.58
CA MET A 98 -5.54 3.74 4.60
C MET A 98 -6.32 5.05 4.45
N TYR A 99 -7.65 4.99 4.45
CA TYR A 99 -8.51 6.18 4.42
C TYR A 99 -8.29 7.10 5.63
N GLN A 100 -8.15 6.54 6.84
CA GLN A 100 -7.84 7.35 8.04
C GLN A 100 -6.40 7.88 8.07
N LEU A 101 -5.45 7.20 7.41
CA LEU A 101 -4.08 7.71 7.20
C LEU A 101 -4.00 8.81 6.11
N GLY A 102 -5.08 9.03 5.35
CA GLY A 102 -5.14 10.00 4.25
C GLY A 102 -4.66 9.47 2.90
N ASP A 103 -4.32 8.18 2.79
CA ASP A 103 -4.03 7.50 1.52
C ASP A 103 -5.35 7.08 0.85
N PHE A 104 -6.07 8.07 0.32
CA PHE A 104 -7.39 7.89 -0.27
C PHE A 104 -7.34 7.09 -1.57
N GLU A 105 -6.27 7.24 -2.35
CA GLU A 105 -6.02 6.52 -3.60
C GLU A 105 -5.86 5.02 -3.34
N THR A 106 -5.00 4.62 -2.39
CA THR A 106 -4.85 3.19 -2.04
C THR A 106 -6.12 2.67 -1.37
N ALA A 107 -6.76 3.44 -0.49
CA ALA A 107 -8.06 3.06 0.10
C ALA A 107 -9.11 2.75 -0.99
N LEU A 108 -9.24 3.60 -2.01
CA LEU A 108 -10.16 3.43 -3.13
C LEU A 108 -9.88 2.12 -3.89
N VAL A 109 -8.60 1.78 -4.15
CA VAL A 109 -8.21 0.51 -4.78
C VAL A 109 -8.66 -0.70 -3.95
N PHE A 110 -8.45 -0.69 -2.63
CA PHE A 110 -8.87 -1.80 -1.77
C PHE A 110 -10.39 -1.89 -1.62
N PHE A 111 -11.11 -0.76 -1.55
CA PHE A 111 -12.58 -0.78 -1.57
C PHE A 111 -13.12 -1.33 -2.89
N HIS A 112 -12.56 -0.96 -4.04
CA HIS A 112 -12.92 -1.56 -5.34
C HIS A 112 -12.62 -3.06 -5.40
N ARG A 113 -11.49 -3.51 -4.84
CA ARG A 113 -11.15 -4.94 -4.78
C ARG A 113 -12.17 -5.73 -3.96
N GLY A 114 -12.56 -5.21 -2.79
CA GLY A 114 -13.63 -5.81 -1.99
C GLY A 114 -14.99 -5.80 -2.70
N HIS A 115 -15.36 -4.68 -3.33
CA HIS A 115 -16.59 -4.57 -4.11
C HIS A 115 -16.65 -5.57 -5.28
N LYS A 116 -15.53 -5.83 -5.95
CA LYS A 116 -15.45 -6.82 -7.03
C LYS A 116 -15.71 -8.24 -6.55
N LEU A 117 -15.29 -8.58 -5.33
CA LEU A 117 -15.50 -9.90 -4.73
C LEU A 117 -16.90 -10.05 -4.10
N ARG A 118 -17.47 -8.96 -3.56
CA ARG A 118 -18.80 -8.91 -2.94
C ARG A 118 -19.55 -7.61 -3.30
N PRO A 119 -20.18 -7.54 -4.50
CA PRO A 119 -20.88 -6.35 -4.98
C PRO A 119 -22.12 -5.95 -4.16
N GLU A 120 -22.68 -6.91 -3.42
CA GLU A 120 -23.86 -6.77 -2.56
C GLU A 120 -23.57 -6.01 -1.26
N LEU A 121 -22.32 -5.98 -0.81
CA LEU A 121 -21.93 -5.30 0.43
C LEU A 121 -21.88 -3.79 0.21
N GLN A 122 -22.88 -3.09 0.77
CA GLN A 122 -23.01 -1.64 0.68
C GLN A 122 -21.80 -0.89 1.27
N GLU A 123 -21.13 -1.47 2.26
CA GLU A 123 -19.95 -0.90 2.92
C GLU A 123 -18.84 -0.53 1.92
N PHE A 124 -18.55 -1.41 0.94
CA PHE A 124 -17.55 -1.09 -0.09
C PHE A 124 -18.01 0.03 -1.03
N ARG A 125 -19.31 0.10 -1.37
CA ARG A 125 -19.85 1.17 -2.21
C ARG A 125 -19.75 2.53 -1.51
N LEU A 126 -20.02 2.56 -0.20
CA LEU A 126 -19.84 3.74 0.63
C LEU A 126 -18.35 4.11 0.78
N GLY A 127 -17.46 3.13 0.95
CA GLY A 127 -16.02 3.34 0.97
C GLY A 127 -15.49 3.97 -0.33
N ILE A 128 -15.88 3.43 -1.48
CA ILE A 128 -15.59 3.99 -2.82
C ILE A 128 -16.05 5.45 -2.91
N GLN A 129 -17.29 5.73 -2.52
CA GLN A 129 -17.83 7.09 -2.56
C GLN A 129 -17.04 8.05 -1.66
N LYS A 130 -16.81 7.68 -0.38
CA LYS A 130 -16.04 8.48 0.58
C LYS A 130 -14.62 8.78 0.09
N ALA A 131 -13.92 7.76 -0.44
CA ALA A 131 -12.56 7.90 -0.95
C ALA A 131 -12.53 8.81 -2.18
N GLN A 132 -13.47 8.64 -3.13
CA GLN A 132 -13.56 9.52 -4.30
C GLN A 132 -13.89 10.97 -3.92
N GLU A 133 -14.78 11.19 -2.96
CA GLU A 133 -15.09 12.53 -2.42
C GLU A 133 -13.87 13.14 -1.73
N ALA A 134 -13.11 12.37 -0.94
CA ALA A 134 -11.88 12.83 -0.29
C ALA A 134 -10.78 13.21 -1.30
N ILE A 135 -10.58 12.41 -2.36
CA ILE A 135 -9.68 12.71 -3.47
C ILE A 135 -10.11 14.01 -4.17
N ASN A 136 -11.39 14.12 -4.53
CA ASN A 136 -11.95 15.30 -5.21
C ASN A 136 -11.85 16.58 -4.35
N ASN A 137 -11.97 16.46 -3.02
CA ASN A 137 -11.81 17.59 -2.10
C ASN A 137 -10.34 17.97 -1.91
N SER A 138 -9.43 17.00 -1.96
CA SER A 138 -7.97 17.21 -1.82
C SER A 138 -7.35 17.84 -3.08
N ILE A 139 -7.80 17.43 -4.27
CA ILE A 139 -7.34 17.95 -5.57
C ILE A 139 -8.11 19.21 -5.98
N GLY A 140 -9.31 19.41 -5.45
CA GLY A 140 -10.31 20.31 -6.01
C GLY A 140 -11.05 19.65 -7.19
N LYS A 141 -12.21 20.19 -7.57
CA LYS A 141 -12.96 19.67 -8.72
C LYS A 141 -12.10 19.70 -9.99
N PRO A 142 -12.06 18.65 -10.82
CA PRO A 142 -11.36 18.71 -12.11
C PRO A 142 -11.89 19.83 -13.00
N ASP A 143 -13.18 20.18 -12.90
CA ASP A 143 -13.79 21.35 -13.58
C ASP A 143 -13.13 22.70 -13.24
N SER A 144 -12.46 22.81 -12.09
CA SER A 144 -11.76 24.02 -11.65
C SER A 144 -10.32 24.09 -12.13
N VAL A 145 -9.74 22.95 -12.52
CA VAL A 145 -8.39 22.88 -13.11
C VAL A 145 -8.49 23.17 -14.61
N LYS A 146 -8.58 24.47 -14.94
CA LYS A 146 -8.25 24.92 -16.30
C LYS A 146 -6.76 24.67 -16.54
N LEU A 147 -6.44 23.52 -17.13
CA LEU A 147 -5.15 23.27 -17.77
C LEU A 147 -5.06 24.17 -19.01
N THR A 148 -4.76 25.46 -18.81
CA THR A 148 -4.36 26.31 -19.94
C THR A 148 -2.93 25.93 -20.32
N ALA A 149 -2.70 25.65 -21.60
CA ALA A 149 -1.36 25.46 -22.16
C ALA A 149 -0.63 26.81 -22.32
N GLU A 150 -0.86 27.73 -21.39
CA GLU A 150 -0.32 29.10 -21.33
C GLU A 150 0.88 29.20 -20.39
N GLY A 151 1.36 28.06 -19.86
CA GLY A 151 2.72 27.95 -19.36
C GLY A 151 3.68 28.23 -20.50
N ASP A 152 4.59 29.19 -20.31
CA ASP A 152 5.46 29.71 -21.35
C ASP A 152 6.43 28.63 -21.91
N LEU A 153 6.01 27.97 -22.99
CA LEU A 153 6.78 26.95 -23.68
C LEU A 153 8.07 27.51 -24.33
N THR A 154 8.32 28.83 -24.32
CA THR A 154 9.59 29.38 -24.80
C THR A 154 10.80 28.85 -24.05
N TYR A 155 10.65 28.33 -22.83
CA TYR A 155 11.73 27.61 -22.15
C TYR A 155 12.19 26.36 -22.94
N PHE A 156 11.24 25.58 -23.47
CA PHE A 156 11.54 24.41 -24.30
C PHE A 156 11.97 24.80 -25.72
N TYR A 157 11.33 25.81 -26.32
CA TYR A 157 11.74 26.28 -27.66
C TYR A 157 13.14 26.91 -27.67
N LYS A 158 13.55 27.61 -26.60
CA LYS A 158 14.94 28.12 -26.47
C LYS A 158 15.97 27.00 -26.42
N GLN A 159 15.67 25.88 -25.76
CA GLN A 159 16.59 24.74 -25.72
C GLN A 159 16.80 24.15 -27.11
N GLU A 160 15.75 24.02 -27.93
CA GLU A 160 15.90 23.59 -29.32
C GLU A 160 16.69 24.58 -30.19
N GLU A 161 16.53 25.90 -30.00
CA GLU A 161 17.29 26.90 -30.76
C GLU A 161 18.77 26.94 -30.34
N ASP A 162 19.08 26.89 -29.03
CA ASP A 162 20.44 26.83 -28.50
C ASP A 162 21.17 25.52 -28.91
N GLU A 163 20.46 24.39 -29.00
CA GLU A 163 21.01 23.14 -29.51
C GLU A 163 21.24 23.18 -31.02
N LYS A 164 20.27 23.67 -31.82
CA LYS A 164 20.46 23.86 -33.28
C LYS A 164 21.60 24.82 -33.60
N ALA A 165 21.78 25.89 -32.80
CA ALA A 165 22.90 26.81 -32.93
C ALA A 165 24.25 26.14 -32.62
N LYS A 166 24.35 25.34 -31.56
CA LYS A 166 25.57 24.56 -31.24
C LYS A 166 25.89 23.52 -32.30
N VAL A 167 24.87 22.81 -32.80
CA VAL A 167 25.03 21.80 -33.87
C VAL A 167 25.55 22.46 -35.16
N ASN A 168 24.95 23.58 -35.59
CA ASN A 168 25.43 24.32 -36.77
C ASN A 168 26.86 24.88 -36.59
N HIS A 169 27.23 25.30 -35.38
CA HIS A 169 28.59 25.76 -35.08
C HIS A 169 29.62 24.61 -35.05
N LEU A 170 29.22 23.38 -34.67
CA LEU A 170 30.09 22.20 -34.78
C LEU A 170 30.34 21.82 -36.25
N TYR A 171 29.29 21.82 -37.08
CA TYR A 171 29.41 21.47 -38.51
C TYR A 171 30.34 22.41 -39.30
N PHE A 172 30.49 23.67 -38.89
CA PHE A 172 31.37 24.62 -39.58
C PHE A 172 32.86 24.49 -39.20
N VAL A 173 33.20 23.72 -38.17
CA VAL A 173 34.60 23.57 -37.68
C VAL A 173 35.23 22.22 -38.06
N GLU A 174 34.43 21.18 -38.35
CA GLU A 174 34.94 19.83 -38.69
C GLU A 174 35.03 19.51 -40.20
N VAL A 175 35.21 20.51 -41.08
CA VAL A 175 35.57 20.26 -42.49
C VAL A 175 37.09 20.30 -42.69
N HIS A 176 37.82 19.44 -41.95
CA HIS A 176 39.14 18.97 -42.39
C HIS A 176 39.48 17.58 -41.85
N THR A 177 39.12 16.57 -42.66
CA THR A 177 39.77 15.25 -42.73
C THR A 177 39.62 14.32 -41.50
N LYS A 178 38.68 13.36 -41.58
CA LYS A 178 38.93 11.96 -41.18
C LYS A 178 37.89 10.98 -41.75
N ILE A 179 38.39 9.82 -42.17
CA ILE A 179 37.63 8.73 -42.80
C ILE A 179 36.91 7.92 -41.71
N PHE A 180 35.58 7.78 -41.81
CA PHE A 180 34.81 6.91 -40.91
C PHE A 180 34.79 5.45 -41.41
N LYS A 181 35.11 4.51 -40.52
CA LYS A 181 34.81 3.08 -40.70
C LYS A 181 33.56 2.73 -39.91
N TYR A 182 32.60 2.06 -40.54
CA TYR A 182 31.48 1.42 -39.87
C TYR A 182 31.54 -0.09 -40.05
N THR A 183 31.42 -0.84 -38.95
CA THR A 183 31.30 -2.30 -38.96
C THR A 183 29.85 -2.67 -38.72
N ILE A 184 29.18 -3.24 -39.72
CA ILE A 184 27.79 -3.68 -39.61
C ILE A 184 27.77 -5.12 -39.09
N LEU A 185 27.21 -5.32 -37.90
CA LEU A 185 26.93 -6.63 -37.31
C LEU A 185 25.52 -7.07 -37.70
N LEU A 186 25.42 -8.04 -38.61
CA LEU A 186 24.20 -8.81 -38.84
C LEU A 186 24.25 -10.12 -38.02
N PRO A 187 23.10 -10.69 -37.60
CA PRO A 187 23.08 -11.51 -36.38
C PRO A 187 23.63 -12.94 -36.52
N TYR A 188 23.95 -13.40 -37.74
CA TYR A 188 24.44 -14.75 -38.00
C TYR A 188 25.62 -14.73 -38.99
N HIS A 189 26.57 -15.65 -38.77
CA HIS A 189 27.93 -15.67 -39.29
C HIS A 189 28.17 -15.22 -40.76
N PHE A 190 29.30 -14.51 -40.95
CA PHE A 190 29.93 -14.04 -42.21
C PHE A 190 29.34 -12.80 -42.89
N CYS A 191 29.75 -11.63 -42.39
CA CYS A 191 29.59 -10.34 -43.08
C CYS A 191 30.73 -10.13 -44.11
N LYS A 192 30.39 -9.99 -45.41
CA LYS A 192 31.32 -9.49 -46.45
C LYS A 192 31.08 -8.00 -46.68
N ILE A 193 32.15 -7.21 -46.76
CA ILE A 193 32.08 -5.77 -47.00
C ILE A 193 32.06 -5.50 -48.50
N TYR A 194 31.08 -4.71 -48.95
CA TYR A 194 31.02 -4.12 -50.29
C TYR A 194 31.03 -2.59 -50.15
N TYR A 195 31.71 -1.90 -51.06
CA TYR A 195 31.67 -0.44 -51.20
C TYR A 195 30.89 -0.09 -52.45
N ILE A 196 29.92 0.82 -52.32
CA ILE A 196 29.23 1.46 -53.45
C ILE A 196 29.62 2.94 -53.39
N ILE A 197 30.16 3.46 -54.50
CA ILE A 197 30.39 4.89 -54.69
C ILE A 197 29.13 5.44 -55.36
N ILE A 198 28.57 6.51 -54.79
CA ILE A 198 27.52 7.31 -55.42
C ILE A 198 28.11 8.71 -55.55
N ASP A 199 28.42 9.09 -56.78
CA ASP A 199 28.80 10.46 -57.12
C ASP A 199 27.53 11.33 -57.24
N ILE A 200 27.60 12.56 -56.72
CA ILE A 200 26.61 13.64 -56.91
C ILE A 200 27.38 14.90 -57.30
#